data_AF-A0A971ZXZ1-F1
#
_entry.id   AF-A0A971ZXZ1-F1
#
_cell.length_a   1.000
_cell.length_b   1.000
_cell.length_c   1.000
_cell.angle_alpha   90.00
_cell.angle_beta   90.00
_cell.angle_gamma   90.00
#
_symmetry.space_group_name_H-M   'P 1'
#
loop_
_entity.id
_entity.type
_entity.pdbx_description
1 polymer ?
#
loop_
_entity_poly.entity_id
_entity_poly.type
_entity_poly.pdbx_seq_one_letter_code
_entity_poly.pdbx_strand_id
1 'polypeptide(L)'
;MLSKNINYNGLIEKVGKCCLSKEHCGTCIKDTCLVGYCEQSLLTALKNKDEYIDNGLEGIPYEDTKLYDEDKLVNAIAFILNECKNCQLYHDEDCIINIIRSSLEVALLGDYMDYKGSTLVYFKEVEEKNKELSQRIFKIFNKKYLKN
;
A
#
# COMPACT_ATOMS: atom_id res chain seq x y z
N MET A 1 -9.01 0.30 -23.85
CA MET A 1 -8.02 0.67 -22.81
C MET A 1 -7.15 -0.55 -22.56
N LEU A 2 -5.84 -0.44 -22.70
CA LEU A 2 -4.92 -1.52 -22.30
C LEU A 2 -5.04 -1.66 -20.79
N SER A 3 -5.60 -2.77 -20.31
CA SER A 3 -5.66 -3.06 -18.88
C SER A 3 -4.22 -3.21 -18.38
N LYS A 4 -3.74 -2.25 -17.58
CA LYS A 4 -2.47 -2.40 -16.88
C LYS A 4 -2.58 -3.62 -15.96
N ASN A 5 -1.75 -4.62 -16.17
CA ASN A 5 -1.64 -5.76 -15.26
C ASN A 5 -0.86 -5.35 -14.02
N ILE A 6 -1.37 -5.73 -12.84
CA ILE A 6 -0.71 -5.46 -11.56
C ILE A 6 0.61 -6.25 -11.48
N ASN A 7 1.69 -5.56 -11.12
CA ASN A 7 2.98 -6.19 -10.84
C ASN A 7 3.03 -6.77 -9.41
N TYR A 8 2.39 -7.93 -9.21
CA TYR A 8 2.35 -8.61 -7.90
C TYR A 8 3.73 -8.91 -7.32
N ASN A 9 4.69 -9.37 -8.14
CA ASN A 9 6.04 -9.67 -7.68
C ASN A 9 6.74 -8.41 -7.14
N GLY A 10 6.60 -7.28 -7.85
CA GLY A 10 7.11 -5.99 -7.40
C GLY A 10 6.45 -5.54 -6.11
N LEU A 11 5.13 -5.72 -5.98
CA LEU A 11 4.39 -5.33 -4.77
C LEU A 11 4.86 -6.13 -3.55
N ILE A 12 4.94 -7.46 -3.68
CA ILE A 12 5.43 -8.36 -2.62
C ILE A 12 6.85 -7.98 -2.21
N GLU A 13 7.74 -7.72 -3.18
CA GLU A 13 9.11 -7.30 -2.89
C GLU A 13 9.18 -5.96 -2.12
N LYS A 14 8.37 -4.96 -2.50
CA LYS A 14 8.38 -3.65 -1.82
C LYS A 14 7.75 -3.71 -0.44
N VAL A 15 6.63 -4.41 -0.30
CA VAL A 15 5.95 -4.63 0.99
C VAL A 15 6.86 -5.37 1.95
N GLY A 16 7.47 -6.49 1.54
CA GLY A 16 8.34 -7.28 2.40
C GLY A 16 9.56 -6.51 2.92
N LYS A 17 10.09 -5.56 2.13
CA LYS A 17 11.19 -4.67 2.52
C LYS A 17 10.82 -3.68 3.62
N CYS A 18 9.54 -3.48 3.93
CA CYS A 18 9.11 -2.59 5.02
C CYS A 18 9.34 -3.21 6.41
N CYS A 19 9.49 -4.53 6.49
CA CYS A 19 9.72 -5.24 7.75
C CYS A 19 11.16 -5.05 8.26
N LEU A 20 11.32 -4.74 9.55
CA LEU A 20 12.62 -4.66 10.25
C LEU A 20 13.20 -6.03 10.65
N SER A 21 12.68 -7.11 10.05
CA SER A 21 13.06 -8.50 10.29
C SER A 21 12.67 -9.08 11.67
N LYS A 22 13.00 -10.36 11.86
CA LYS A 22 12.78 -11.09 13.12
C LYS A 22 13.59 -10.52 14.28
N GLU A 23 14.72 -9.88 14.02
CA GLU A 23 15.54 -9.27 15.07
C GLU A 23 14.76 -8.20 15.83
N HIS A 24 13.90 -7.46 15.13
CA HIS A 24 13.05 -6.44 15.75
C HIS A 24 11.79 -7.02 16.39
N CYS A 25 11.18 -8.04 15.77
CA CYS A 25 9.94 -8.63 16.27
C CYS A 25 10.16 -9.66 17.41
N GLY A 26 11.38 -10.18 17.58
CA GLY A 26 11.69 -11.36 18.37
C GLY A 26 11.18 -12.65 17.71
N THR A 27 9.85 -12.75 17.53
CA THR A 27 9.18 -13.83 16.79
C THR A 27 8.31 -13.24 15.69
N CYS A 28 8.47 -13.73 14.46
CA CYS A 28 7.61 -13.29 13.36
C CYS A 28 6.30 -14.08 13.37
N ILE A 29 5.21 -13.38 13.68
CA ILE A 29 3.83 -13.85 13.56
C ILE A 29 3.19 -13.02 12.44
N LYS A 30 3.21 -13.55 11.21
CA LYS A 30 2.80 -12.79 10.01
C LYS A 30 1.32 -12.42 10.03
N ASP A 31 0.48 -13.28 10.59
CA ASP A 31 -0.98 -13.15 10.57
C ASP A 31 -1.49 -11.95 11.39
N THR A 32 -0.63 -11.35 12.22
CA THR A 32 -0.99 -10.24 13.10
C THR A 32 -0.22 -8.97 12.81
N CYS A 33 0.39 -8.84 11.62
CA CYS A 33 1.13 -7.63 11.26
C CYS A 33 0.77 -7.07 9.89
N LEU A 34 0.87 -5.75 9.73
CA LEU A 34 0.45 -5.03 8.53
C LEU A 34 1.18 -5.54 7.27
N VAL A 35 2.51 -5.76 7.37
CA VAL A 35 3.29 -6.33 6.26
C VAL A 35 2.86 -7.76 5.93
N GLY A 36 2.60 -8.58 6.94
CA GLY A 36 2.17 -9.97 6.74
C GLY A 36 0.78 -10.04 6.12
N TYR A 37 -0.14 -9.18 6.56
CA TYR A 37 -1.47 -9.00 5.97
C TYR A 37 -1.37 -8.62 4.49
N CYS A 38 -0.58 -7.60 4.15
CA CYS A 38 -0.34 -7.21 2.76
C CYS A 38 0.21 -8.36 1.91
N GLU A 39 1.22 -9.10 2.40
CA GLU A 39 1.79 -10.24 1.68
C GLU A 39 0.74 -11.33 1.44
N GLN A 40 -0.09 -11.63 2.44
CA GLN A 40 -1.15 -12.63 2.32
C GLN A 40 -2.23 -12.20 1.33
N SER A 41 -2.70 -10.96 1.42
CA SER A 41 -3.68 -10.39 0.48
C SER A 41 -3.14 -10.41 -0.95
N LEU A 42 -1.89 -10.00 -1.18
CA LEU A 42 -1.26 -10.06 -2.50
C LEU A 42 -1.15 -11.49 -3.04
N LEU A 43 -0.78 -12.46 -2.19
CA LEU A 43 -0.68 -13.86 -2.58
C LEU A 43 -2.06 -14.47 -2.87
N THR A 44 -3.09 -14.11 -2.11
CA THR A 44 -4.47 -14.54 -2.35
C THR A 44 -4.98 -14.02 -3.69
N ALA A 45 -4.85 -12.71 -3.92
CA ALA A 45 -5.23 -12.07 -5.18
C ALA A 45 -4.51 -12.72 -6.38
N LEU A 46 -3.19 -12.94 -6.28
CA LEU A 46 -2.40 -13.58 -7.31
C LEU A 46 -2.84 -15.03 -7.59
N LYS A 47 -3.07 -15.84 -6.54
CA LYS A 47 -3.46 -17.25 -6.66
C LYS A 47 -4.85 -17.39 -7.28
N ASN A 48 -5.79 -16.56 -6.85
CA ASN A 48 -7.17 -16.59 -7.29
C ASN A 48 -7.36 -15.92 -8.66
N LYS A 49 -6.36 -15.15 -9.12
CA LYS A 49 -6.44 -14.27 -10.29
C LYS A 49 -7.60 -13.26 -10.15
N ASP A 50 -7.79 -12.80 -8.92
CA ASP A 50 -8.80 -11.83 -8.55
C ASP A 50 -8.10 -10.62 -7.94
N GLU A 51 -8.43 -9.43 -8.42
CA GLU A 51 -7.85 -8.20 -7.91
C GLU A 51 -8.67 -7.62 -6.74
N TYR A 52 -9.79 -8.25 -6.39
CA TYR A 52 -10.68 -7.83 -5.32
C TYR A 52 -10.67 -8.85 -4.18
N ILE A 53 -10.71 -8.35 -2.95
CA ILE A 53 -10.82 -9.17 -1.75
C ILE A 53 -11.96 -8.59 -0.94
N ASP A 54 -13.08 -9.31 -0.92
CA ASP A 54 -14.27 -8.93 -0.17
C ASP A 54 -13.91 -8.66 1.30
N ASN A 55 -14.31 -7.49 1.81
CA ASN A 55 -14.06 -7.03 3.17
C ASN A 55 -12.55 -6.92 3.50
N GLY A 56 -11.73 -6.61 2.50
CA GLY A 56 -10.27 -6.56 2.67
C GLY A 56 -9.80 -5.37 3.50
N LEU A 57 -10.62 -4.31 3.64
CA LEU A 57 -10.32 -3.19 4.53
C LEU A 57 -10.63 -3.51 5.99
N GLU A 58 -11.70 -4.25 6.27
CA GLU A 58 -12.07 -4.68 7.62
C GLU A 58 -11.03 -5.65 8.22
N GLY A 59 -10.32 -6.40 7.36
CA GLY A 59 -9.25 -7.30 7.77
C GLY A 59 -7.93 -6.62 8.16
N ILE A 60 -7.78 -5.30 7.99
CA ILE A 60 -6.55 -4.60 8.34
C ILE A 60 -6.29 -4.68 9.85
N PRO A 61 -5.09 -5.12 10.29
CA PRO A 61 -4.77 -5.27 11.71
C PRO A 61 -4.42 -3.93 12.37
N TYR A 62 -5.43 -3.12 12.71
CA TYR A 62 -5.25 -1.81 13.37
C TYR A 62 -4.58 -1.88 14.75
N GLU A 63 -4.65 -3.03 15.42
CA GLU A 63 -3.99 -3.27 16.71
C GLU A 63 -2.47 -3.54 16.58
N ASP A 64 -1.92 -3.52 15.37
CA ASP A 64 -0.50 -3.75 15.15
C ASP A 64 0.35 -2.53 15.53
N THR A 65 1.04 -2.62 16.66
CA THR A 65 1.90 -1.55 17.17
C THR A 65 3.39 -1.72 16.80
N LYS A 66 3.72 -2.58 15.84
CA LYS A 66 5.12 -2.81 15.43
C LYS A 66 5.71 -1.58 14.74
N LEU A 67 7.03 -1.40 14.87
CA LEU A 67 7.76 -0.43 14.06
C LEU A 67 8.17 -1.04 12.72
N TYR A 68 8.17 -0.18 11.71
CA TYR A 68 8.48 -0.52 10.33
C TYR A 68 9.54 0.43 9.77
N ASP A 69 10.22 0.02 8.71
CA ASP A 69 11.14 0.91 8.00
C ASP A 69 10.35 1.95 7.21
N GLU A 70 10.30 3.16 7.77
CA GLU A 70 9.53 4.28 7.24
C GLU A 70 9.93 4.65 5.80
N ASP A 71 11.23 4.65 5.49
CA ASP A 71 11.70 4.97 4.14
C ASP A 71 11.26 3.90 3.14
N LYS A 72 11.22 2.63 3.56
CA LYS A 72 10.72 1.52 2.72
C LYS A 72 9.21 1.62 2.54
N LEU A 73 8.45 1.98 3.57
CA LEU A 73 7.02 2.23 3.50
C LEU A 73 6.70 3.33 2.47
N VAL A 74 7.37 4.48 2.56
CA VAL A 74 7.20 5.58 1.60
C VAL A 74 7.53 5.15 0.17
N ASN A 75 8.60 4.36 -0.02
CA ASN A 75 8.95 3.80 -1.33
C ASN A 75 7.88 2.81 -1.84
N ALA A 76 7.32 1.99 -0.96
CA ALA A 76 6.30 1.00 -1.31
C ALA A 76 4.99 1.68 -1.70
N ILE A 77 4.51 2.67 -0.93
CA ILE A 77 3.31 3.45 -1.28
C ILE A 77 3.46 4.13 -2.63
N ALA A 78 4.61 4.74 -2.92
CA ALA A 78 4.87 5.32 -4.23
C ALA A 78 4.77 4.27 -5.36
N PHE A 79 5.25 3.05 -5.14
CA PHE A 79 5.12 1.98 -6.13
C PHE A 79 3.67 1.49 -6.26
N ILE A 80 2.93 1.36 -5.15
CA ILE A 80 1.52 0.96 -5.14
C ILE A 80 0.65 1.96 -5.91
N LEU A 81 0.87 3.27 -5.71
CA LEU A 81 0.17 4.32 -6.45
C LEU A 81 0.45 4.27 -7.96
N ASN A 82 1.62 3.77 -8.36
CA ASN A 82 1.93 3.54 -9.77
C ASN A 82 1.12 2.37 -10.32
N GLU A 83 0.93 1.31 -9.53
CA GLU A 83 0.11 0.15 -9.90
C GLU A 83 -1.39 0.45 -9.95
N CYS A 84 -1.85 1.54 -9.33
CA CYS A 84 -3.24 1.96 -9.40
C CYS A 84 -3.69 2.28 -10.83
N LYS A 85 -4.88 1.76 -11.20
CA LYS A 85 -5.52 2.00 -12.49
C LYS A 85 -6.20 3.36 -12.61
N ASN A 86 -6.21 4.17 -11.54
CA ASN A 86 -6.87 5.47 -11.46
C ASN A 86 -8.36 5.38 -11.83
N CYS A 87 -9.10 4.50 -11.17
CA CYS A 87 -10.51 4.19 -11.46
C CYS A 87 -11.49 5.37 -11.29
N GLN A 88 -11.06 6.50 -10.70
CA GLN A 88 -11.87 7.69 -10.42
C GLN A 88 -13.18 7.32 -9.69
N LEU A 89 -14.34 7.70 -10.24
CA LEU A 89 -15.67 7.44 -9.70
C LEU A 89 -16.05 5.95 -9.68
N TYR A 90 -15.31 5.10 -10.41
CA TYR A 90 -15.49 3.64 -10.41
C TYR A 90 -14.52 2.94 -9.46
N HIS A 91 -13.95 3.68 -8.50
CA HIS A 91 -13.12 3.07 -7.49
C HIS A 91 -13.93 2.11 -6.63
N ASP A 92 -13.31 0.97 -6.36
CA ASP A 92 -13.82 -0.08 -5.49
C ASP A 92 -12.84 -0.23 -4.34
N GLU A 93 -13.36 -0.15 -3.11
CA GLU A 93 -12.56 -0.17 -1.89
C GLU A 93 -11.92 -1.54 -1.63
N ASP A 94 -12.53 -2.62 -2.16
CA ASP A 94 -12.05 -3.99 -2.05
C ASP A 94 -10.91 -4.31 -3.05
N CYS A 95 -10.49 -3.33 -3.86
CA CYS A 95 -9.34 -3.48 -4.73
C CYS A 95 -8.05 -3.76 -3.93
N ILE A 96 -7.28 -4.77 -4.34
CA ILE A 96 -6.02 -5.15 -3.69
C ILE A 96 -5.03 -3.99 -3.57
N ILE A 97 -5.00 -3.08 -4.55
CA ILE A 97 -4.14 -1.89 -4.52
C ILE A 97 -4.57 -0.93 -3.39
N ASN A 98 -5.87 -0.80 -3.16
CA ASN A 98 -6.40 0.00 -2.06
C ASN A 98 -6.04 -0.63 -0.71
N ILE A 99 -6.32 -1.92 -0.55
CA ILE A 99 -6.10 -2.66 0.71
C ILE A 99 -4.64 -2.57 1.16
N ILE A 100 -3.68 -2.85 0.27
CA ILE A 100 -2.25 -2.80 0.62
C ILE A 100 -1.78 -1.37 0.87
N ARG A 101 -2.29 -0.37 0.13
CA ARG A 101 -1.99 1.04 0.35
C ARG A 101 -2.46 1.45 1.75
N SER A 102 -3.72 1.19 2.08
CA SER A 102 -4.33 1.50 3.37
C SER A 102 -3.58 0.86 4.52
N SER A 103 -3.18 -0.41 4.39
CA SER A 103 -2.39 -1.11 5.41
C SER A 103 -1.04 -0.45 5.67
N LEU A 104 -0.33 0.01 4.62
CA LEU A 104 0.94 0.73 4.80
C LEU A 104 0.74 2.16 5.33
N GLU A 105 -0.39 2.79 5.04
CA GLU A 105 -0.76 4.08 5.62
C GLU A 105 -1.05 3.97 7.11
N VAL A 106 -1.73 2.91 7.57
CA VAL A 106 -1.88 2.61 9.01
C VAL A 106 -0.52 2.52 9.70
N ALA A 107 0.47 1.87 9.06
CA ALA A 107 1.82 1.79 9.62
C ALA A 107 2.53 3.16 9.74
N LEU A 108 2.18 4.14 8.91
CA LEU A 108 2.81 5.48 8.90
C LEU A 108 2.04 6.52 9.70
N LEU A 109 0.71 6.43 9.72
CA LEU A 109 -0.19 7.49 10.17
C LEU A 109 -1.09 7.04 11.33
N GLY A 110 -1.08 5.75 11.67
CA GLY A 110 -2.02 5.14 12.62
C GLY A 110 -3.43 4.95 12.06
N ASP A 111 -3.68 5.36 10.81
CA ASP A 111 -4.96 5.26 10.12
C ASP A 111 -4.73 5.34 8.60
N TYR A 112 -5.67 4.87 7.79
CA TYR A 112 -5.60 4.94 6.33
C TYR A 112 -6.21 6.24 5.78
N MET A 113 -5.95 6.49 4.49
CA MET A 113 -6.53 7.58 3.73
C MET A 113 -7.60 7.05 2.80
N ASP A 114 -8.82 7.59 2.88
CA ASP A 114 -9.84 7.39 1.86
C ASP A 114 -9.29 7.73 0.47
N TYR A 115 -9.61 6.93 -0.54
CA TYR A 115 -9.03 7.07 -1.87
C TYR A 115 -10.08 7.10 -2.95
N LYS A 116 -10.13 8.25 -3.63
CA LYS A 116 -11.16 8.56 -4.61
C LYS A 116 -10.79 8.08 -6.02
N GLY A 117 -10.02 7.01 -6.11
CA GLY A 117 -9.59 6.45 -7.39
C GLY A 117 -8.63 7.33 -8.20
N SER A 118 -7.97 8.32 -7.59
CA SER A 118 -7.10 9.27 -8.30
C SER A 118 -5.82 9.56 -7.52
N THR A 119 -4.68 9.17 -8.09
CA THR A 119 -3.37 9.39 -7.49
C THR A 119 -3.05 10.88 -7.32
N LEU A 120 -3.55 11.75 -8.21
CA LEU A 120 -3.39 13.21 -8.05
C LEU A 120 -4.18 13.75 -6.86
N VAL A 121 -5.43 13.33 -6.70
CA VAL A 121 -6.28 13.74 -5.57
C VAL A 121 -5.69 13.22 -4.26
N TYR A 122 -5.22 11.98 -4.26
CA TYR A 122 -4.51 11.39 -3.11
C TYR A 122 -3.33 12.25 -2.63
N PHE A 123 -2.45 12.70 -3.53
CA PHE A 123 -1.32 13.53 -3.12
C PHE A 123 -1.75 14.84 -2.44
N LYS A 124 -2.82 15.45 -2.94
CA LYS A 124 -3.39 16.66 -2.34
C LYS A 124 -3.94 16.38 -0.93
N GLU A 125 -4.70 15.31 -0.77
CA GLU A 125 -5.30 14.95 0.52
C GLU A 125 -4.24 14.54 1.56
N VAL A 126 -3.21 13.79 1.15
CA VAL A 126 -2.07 13.52 2.03
C VAL A 126 -1.29 14.79 2.34
N GLU A 127 -1.16 15.73 1.41
CA GLU A 127 -0.47 17.01 1.68
C GLU A 127 -1.22 17.85 2.73
N GLU A 128 -2.55 17.83 2.70
CA GLU A 128 -3.41 18.49 3.70
C GLU A 128 -3.27 17.86 5.09
N LYS A 129 -3.10 16.53 5.20
CA LYS A 129 -2.91 15.82 6.48
C LYS A 129 -1.47 15.82 6.98
N ASN A 130 -0.51 15.57 6.09
CA ASN A 130 0.92 15.48 6.36
C ASN A 130 1.74 15.87 5.11
N LYS A 131 2.09 17.16 5.05
CA LYS A 131 2.85 17.76 3.95
C LYS A 131 4.18 17.08 3.67
N GLU A 132 4.95 16.77 4.71
CA GLU A 132 6.27 16.14 4.55
C GLU A 132 6.15 14.74 3.92
N LEU A 133 5.21 13.94 4.42
CA LEU A 133 4.95 12.61 3.89
C LEU A 133 4.52 12.67 2.42
N SER A 134 3.56 13.54 2.09
CA SER A 134 3.11 13.72 0.70
C SER A 134 4.28 14.06 -0.23
N GLN A 135 5.13 15.02 0.18
CA GLN A 135 6.31 15.41 -0.60
C GLN A 135 7.30 14.28 -0.79
N ARG A 136 7.54 13.45 0.23
CA ARG A 136 8.44 12.29 0.13
C ARG A 136 7.90 11.24 -0.83
N ILE A 137 6.61 10.87 -0.71
CA ILE A 137 5.97 9.91 -1.63
C ILE A 137 5.99 10.47 -3.06
N PHE A 138 5.56 11.71 -3.25
CA PHE A 138 5.48 12.36 -4.56
C PHE A 138 6.86 12.47 -5.23
N LYS A 139 7.91 12.83 -4.48
CA LYS A 139 9.28 12.91 -5.02
C LYS A 139 9.74 11.57 -5.58
N ILE A 140 9.47 10.46 -4.89
CA ILE A 140 9.81 9.11 -5.34
C ILE A 140 8.96 8.73 -6.55
N PHE A 141 7.64 8.96 -6.46
CA PHE A 141 6.70 8.66 -7.51
C PHE A 141 7.07 9.36 -8.82
N ASN A 142 7.27 10.68 -8.76
CA ASN A 142 7.62 11.49 -9.91
C ASN A 142 8.98 11.07 -10.52
N LYS A 143 9.99 10.83 -9.67
CA LYS A 143 11.33 10.44 -10.13
C LYS A 143 11.35 9.07 -10.83
N LYS A 144 10.55 8.11 -10.36
CA LYS A 144 10.63 6.72 -10.83
C LYS A 144 9.55 6.33 -11.85
N TYR A 145 8.39 6.99 -11.84
CA TYR A 145 7.19 6.49 -12.52
C TYR A 145 6.49 7.51 -13.44
N LEU A 146 6.74 8.82 -13.29
CA LEU A 146 6.16 9.84 -14.20
C LEU A 146 7.14 10.35 -15.25
N LYS A 147 8.45 10.32 -14.98
CA LYS A 147 9.46 10.77 -15.94
C LYS A 147 9.77 9.66 -16.94
N ASN A 148 9.02 9.68 -18.05
CA ASN A 148 9.48 9.21 -19.37
C ASN A 148 10.04 10.41 -20.13
#